data_AF-A0A379TVH1-F1
#
_entry.id   AF-A0A379TVH1-F1
#
_cell.length_a   1.000
_cell.length_b   1.000
_cell.length_c   1.000
_cell.angle_alpha   90.00
_cell.angle_beta   90.00
_cell.angle_gamma   90.00
#
_symmetry.space_group_name_H-M   'P 1'
#
loop_
_entity.id
_entity.type
_entity.pdbx_description
1 polymer ?
#
loop_
_entity_poly.entity_id
_entity_poly.type
_entity_poly.pdbx_seq_one_letter_code
_entity_poly.pdbx_strand_id
1 'polypeptide(L)'
;MLRLNTASHQQRIEALDKHIKQFRFIWDGLPLQPPVGVSYCCVRSPVSHLYLLLGELSTSSDLSLTTNAPEDLQRRGAVHLQRDLKGRIAMMNRLQQALEHDHFS
;
A
#
# COMPACT_ATOMS: atom_id res chain seq x y z
N MET A 1 -3.91 5.98 8.88
CA MET A 1 -4.35 6.50 7.56
C MET A 1 -4.56 8.00 7.68
N LEU A 2 -3.98 8.81 6.79
CA LEU A 2 -4.14 10.27 6.77
C LEU A 2 -4.93 10.67 5.52
N ARG A 3 -6.00 11.46 5.67
CA ARG A 3 -6.70 12.06 4.54
C ARG A 3 -6.15 13.46 4.30
N LEU A 4 -5.59 13.69 3.10
CA LEU A 4 -5.04 14.98 2.70
C LEU A 4 -6.04 15.71 1.80
N ASN A 5 -6.05 17.05 1.90
CA ASN A 5 -6.71 17.89 0.90
C ASN A 5 -5.83 17.90 -0.37
N THR A 6 -6.45 17.87 -1.54
CA THR A 6 -5.82 17.68 -2.85
C THR A 6 -4.91 18.85 -3.26
N ALA A 7 -5.12 20.05 -2.70
CA ALA A 7 -4.26 21.20 -2.95
C ALA A 7 -2.83 20.96 -2.42
N SER A 8 -1.84 21.13 -3.29
CA SER A 8 -0.40 20.96 -3.00
C SER A 8 -0.06 19.61 -2.35
N HIS A 9 -0.77 18.53 -2.71
CA HIS A 9 -0.58 17.21 -2.10
C HIS A 9 0.86 16.71 -2.20
N GLN A 10 1.54 16.93 -3.35
CA GLN A 10 2.91 16.49 -3.55
C GLN A 10 3.88 17.06 -2.50
N GLN A 11 3.89 18.38 -2.34
CA GLN A 11 4.72 19.06 -1.34
C GLN A 11 4.40 18.59 0.08
N ARG A 12 3.12 18.33 0.38
CA ARG A 12 2.71 17.83 1.69
C ARG A 12 3.18 16.40 1.94
N ILE A 13 3.13 15.54 0.93
CA ILE A 13 3.61 14.16 1.02
C ILE A 13 5.12 14.15 1.27
N GLU A 14 5.88 14.96 0.53
CA GLU A 14 7.33 15.10 0.72
C GLU A 14 7.68 15.66 2.11
N ALA A 15 6.94 16.66 2.59
CA ALA A 15 7.12 17.21 3.92
C ALA A 15 6.83 16.18 5.02
N LEU A 16 5.75 15.39 4.86
CA LEU A 16 5.40 14.30 5.77
C LEU A 16 6.46 13.21 5.78
N ASP A 17 6.93 12.76 4.63
CA ASP A 17 7.99 11.75 4.51
C ASP A 17 9.25 12.19 5.25
N LYS A 18 9.70 13.44 5.01
CA LYS A 18 10.86 14.01 5.70
C LYS A 18 10.65 14.06 7.21
N HIS A 19 9.47 14.51 7.66
CA HIS A 19 9.17 14.64 9.07
C HIS A 19 9.09 13.28 9.78
N ILE A 20 8.45 12.29 9.16
CA ILE A 20 8.33 10.93 9.69
C ILE A 20 9.71 10.28 9.81
N LYS A 21 10.59 10.47 8.82
CA LYS A 21 11.97 9.95 8.87
C LYS A 21 12.81 10.58 9.98
N GLN A 22 12.45 11.76 10.48
CA GLN A 22 13.10 12.39 11.63
C GLN A 22 12.66 11.78 12.97
N PHE A 23 11.58 11.01 12.99
CA PHE A 23 11.10 10.36 14.20
C PHE A 23 12.18 9.48 14.83
N ARG A 24 12.24 9.50 16.16
CA ARG A 24 13.09 8.64 16.98
C ARG A 24 12.23 8.00 18.04
N PHE A 25 12.22 6.68 18.04
CA PHE A 25 11.63 5.89 19.10
C PHE A 25 12.67 5.73 20.22
N ILE A 26 12.31 6.09 21.45
CA ILE A 26 13.21 5.91 22.59
C ILE A 26 12.87 4.58 23.26
N TRP A 27 13.82 3.66 23.28
CA TRP A 27 13.72 2.37 23.96
C TRP A 27 14.82 2.27 25.02
N ASP A 28 14.45 2.22 26.31
CA ASP A 28 15.40 2.18 27.43
C ASP A 28 16.49 3.27 27.36
N GLY A 29 16.12 4.47 26.89
CA GLY A 29 17.04 5.60 26.70
C GLY A 29 17.85 5.57 25.40
N LEU A 30 17.79 4.49 24.61
CA LEU A 30 18.42 4.39 23.30
C LEU A 30 17.50 4.95 22.19
N PRO A 31 17.94 5.92 21.38
CA PRO A 31 17.18 6.38 20.22
C PRO A 31 17.29 5.39 19.05
N LEU A 32 16.18 4.79 18.68
CA LEU A 32 16.02 3.95 17.51
C LEU A 32 15.32 4.73 16.40
N GLN A 33 15.83 4.62 15.18
CA GLN A 33 15.17 5.16 13.98
C GLN A 33 14.53 3.99 13.22
N PRO A 34 13.24 3.69 13.46
CA PRO A 34 12.59 2.62 12.73
C PRO A 34 12.54 2.96 11.22
N PRO A 35 12.70 1.98 10.33
CA PRO A 35 12.49 2.20 8.91
C PRO A 35 10.99 2.46 8.67
N VAL A 36 10.67 3.49 7.89
CA VAL A 36 9.28 3.87 7.61
C VAL A 36 9.08 3.99 6.10
N GLY A 37 8.08 3.26 5.60
CA GLY A 37 7.62 3.32 4.23
C GLY A 37 6.36 4.15 4.13
N VAL A 38 6.25 4.97 3.09
CA VAL A 38 5.09 5.83 2.85
C VAL A 38 4.52 5.51 1.48
N SER A 39 3.23 5.20 1.41
CA SER A 39 2.48 5.14 0.17
C SER A 39 1.25 6.04 0.23
N TYR A 40 0.79 6.48 -0.95
CA TYR A 40 -0.38 7.33 -1.06
C TYR A 40 -1.16 7.04 -2.34
N CYS A 41 -2.44 7.43 -2.34
CA CYS A 41 -3.29 7.39 -3.52
C CYS A 41 -4.28 8.55 -3.53
N CYS A 42 -4.69 8.97 -4.72
CA CYS A 42 -5.83 9.85 -4.89
C CYS A 42 -7.09 9.00 -5.15
N VAL A 43 -8.13 9.23 -4.34
CA VAL A 43 -9.44 8.59 -4.50
C VAL A 43 -10.47 9.60 -5.02
N ARG A 44 -11.33 9.18 -5.96
CA ARG A 44 -12.49 9.95 -6.41
C ARG A 44 -13.76 9.37 -5.79
N SER A 45 -14.67 10.23 -5.35
CA SER A 45 -15.96 9.81 -4.81
C SER A 45 -16.89 9.32 -5.93
N PRO A 46 -17.74 8.30 -5.70
CA PRO A 46 -17.80 7.45 -4.49
C PRO A 46 -16.68 6.42 -4.47
N VAL A 47 -16.10 6.19 -3.29
CA VAL A 47 -15.05 5.16 -3.11
C VAL A 47 -15.72 3.83 -2.81
N SER A 48 -15.64 2.89 -3.75
CA SER A 48 -16.03 1.49 -3.53
C SER A 48 -14.80 0.65 -3.15
N HIS A 49 -14.98 -0.38 -2.32
CA HIS A 49 -13.94 -1.38 -2.03
C HIS A 49 -12.63 -0.81 -1.44
N LEU A 50 -12.71 0.17 -0.52
CA LEU A 50 -11.56 0.83 0.11
C LEU A 50 -10.53 -0.14 0.72
N TYR A 51 -10.97 -1.30 1.22
CA TYR A 51 -10.08 -2.32 1.81
C TYR A 51 -9.07 -2.89 0.80
N LEU A 52 -9.43 -2.97 -0.49
CA LEU A 52 -8.50 -3.41 -1.54
C LEU A 52 -7.40 -2.37 -1.76
N LEU A 53 -7.76 -1.09 -1.78
CA LEU A 53 -6.79 0.00 -1.88
C LEU A 53 -5.86 0.05 -0.67
N LEU A 54 -6.36 -0.24 0.53
CA LEU A 54 -5.53 -0.31 1.74
C LEU A 54 -4.50 -1.43 1.68
N GLY A 55 -4.88 -2.62 1.18
CA GLY A 55 -3.94 -3.72 0.99
C GLY A 55 -2.80 -3.36 0.03
N GLU A 56 -3.13 -2.70 -1.08
CA GLU A 56 -2.18 -2.29 -2.11
C GLU A 56 -1.27 -1.14 -1.64
N LEU A 57 -1.83 -0.20 -0.87
CA LEU A 57 -1.04 0.82 -0.18
C LEU A 57 -0.07 0.18 0.82
N SER A 58 -0.46 -0.91 1.51
CA SER A 58 0.46 -1.64 2.39
C SER A 58 1.63 -2.21 1.61
N THR A 59 1.37 -2.99 0.55
CA THR A 59 2.42 -3.56 -0.30
C THR A 59 3.31 -2.49 -0.94
N SER A 60 2.73 -1.35 -1.33
CA SER A 60 3.50 -0.23 -1.88
C SER A 60 4.34 0.48 -0.82
N SER A 61 3.94 0.45 0.45
CA SER A 61 4.76 1.00 1.55
C SER A 61 6.01 0.16 1.77
N ASP A 62 5.94 -1.16 1.57
CA ASP A 62 7.11 -2.02 1.65
C ASP A 62 8.14 -1.68 0.57
N LEU A 63 7.68 -1.34 -0.65
CA LEU A 63 8.56 -0.84 -1.71
C LEU A 63 9.21 0.49 -1.32
N SER A 64 8.45 1.40 -0.69
CA SER A 64 8.95 2.69 -0.21
C SER A 64 10.14 2.56 0.74
N LEU A 65 10.22 1.45 1.51
CA LEU A 65 11.38 1.15 2.35
C LEU A 65 12.66 0.96 1.53
N THR A 66 12.54 0.39 0.33
CA THR A 66 13.68 0.12 -0.55
C THR A 66 14.06 1.33 -1.40
N THR A 67 13.06 2.06 -1.93
CA THR A 67 13.29 3.25 -2.75
C THR A 67 13.63 4.47 -1.91
N ASN A 68 13.34 4.42 -0.61
CA ASN A 68 13.46 5.51 0.35
C ASN A 68 12.71 6.77 -0.11
N ALA A 69 11.64 6.60 -0.89
CA ALA A 69 10.80 7.66 -1.42
C ALA A 69 9.31 7.30 -1.25
N PRO A 70 8.40 8.28 -1.11
CA PRO A 70 6.97 8.01 -1.05
C PRO A 70 6.46 7.39 -2.35
N GLU A 71 5.71 6.30 -2.24
CA GLU A 71 5.21 5.57 -3.40
C GLU A 71 3.78 6.01 -3.79
N ASP A 72 3.63 6.40 -5.05
CA ASP A 72 2.34 6.77 -5.64
C ASP A 72 1.66 5.54 -6.25
N LEU A 73 0.52 5.14 -5.68
CA LEU A 73 -0.25 4.03 -6.22
C LEU A 73 -0.78 4.31 -7.65
N GLN A 74 -0.97 5.57 -8.04
CA GLN A 74 -1.41 5.92 -9.38
C GLN A 74 -0.32 5.64 -10.44
N ARG A 75 0.96 5.71 -10.07
CA ARG A 75 2.07 5.31 -10.97
C ARG A 75 2.08 3.81 -11.26
N ARG A 76 1.49 2.98 -10.39
CA ARG A 76 1.21 1.55 -10.67
C ARG A 76 -0.07 1.31 -11.46
N GLY A 77 -1.00 2.29 -11.47
CA GLY A 77 -2.21 2.31 -12.29
C GLY A 77 -3.29 1.29 -11.89
N ALA A 78 -4.56 1.63 -12.15
CA ALA A 78 -5.71 0.74 -11.95
C ALA A 78 -5.60 -0.61 -12.70
N VAL A 79 -4.73 -0.67 -13.72
CA VAL A 79 -4.44 -1.88 -14.50
C VAL A 79 -3.70 -2.92 -13.66
N HIS A 80 -2.75 -2.54 -12.80
CA HIS A 80 -2.11 -3.51 -11.89
C HIS A 80 -3.10 -3.99 -10.83
N LEU A 81 -3.93 -3.10 -10.28
CA LEU A 81 -4.99 -3.45 -9.33
C LEU A 81 -5.98 -4.47 -9.92
N GLN A 82 -6.49 -4.20 -11.14
CA GLN A 82 -7.39 -5.12 -11.83
C GLN A 82 -6.70 -6.44 -12.18
N ARG A 83 -5.42 -6.41 -12.55
CA ARG A 83 -4.66 -7.61 -12.89
C ARG A 83 -4.38 -8.47 -11.66
N ASP A 84 -4.03 -7.86 -10.54
CA ASP A 84 -3.76 -8.57 -9.28
C ASP A 84 -5.05 -9.15 -8.69
N LEU A 85 -6.15 -8.38 -8.70
CA LEU A 85 -7.47 -8.89 -8.34
C LEU A 85 -7.90 -10.06 -9.23
N LYS A 86 -7.74 -9.93 -10.56
CA LYS A 86 -8.05 -11.00 -11.50
C LYS A 86 -7.18 -12.23 -11.27
N GLY A 87 -5.91 -12.05 -10.90
CA GLY A 87 -5.00 -13.12 -10.53
C GLY A 87 -5.44 -13.85 -9.25
N ARG A 88 -5.80 -13.11 -8.19
CA ARG A 88 -6.27 -13.68 -6.92
C ARG A 88 -7.60 -14.42 -7.08
N ILE A 89 -8.56 -13.86 -7.82
CA ILE A 89 -9.83 -14.53 -8.16
C ILE A 89 -9.57 -15.82 -8.95
N ALA A 90 -8.66 -15.78 -9.94
CA ALA A 90 -8.31 -16.96 -10.71
C ALA A 90 -7.68 -18.07 -9.84
N MET A 91 -6.86 -17.69 -8.85
CA MET A 91 -6.28 -18.64 -7.90
C MET A 91 -7.35 -19.22 -6.96
N MET A 92 -8.26 -18.40 -6.43
CA MET A 92 -9.37 -18.87 -5.59
C MET A 92 -10.28 -19.83 -6.37
N ASN A 93 -10.62 -19.52 -7.62
CA ASN A 93 -11.39 -20.42 -8.46
C ASN A 93 -10.67 -21.74 -8.72
N ARG A 94 -9.34 -21.72 -8.94
CA ARG A 94 -8.55 -22.94 -9.09
C ARG A 94 -8.53 -23.78 -7.81
N LEU A 95 -8.36 -23.14 -6.65
CA LEU A 95 -8.39 -23.83 -5.36
C LEU A 95 -9.76 -24.44 -5.09
N GLN A 96 -10.84 -23.68 -5.31
CA GLN A 96 -12.20 -24.17 -5.18
C GLN A 96 -12.46 -25.36 -6.11
N GLN A 97 -12.06 -25.25 -7.37
CA GLN A 97 -12.21 -26.33 -8.34
C GLN A 97 -11.42 -27.59 -7.92
N ALA A 98 -10.19 -27.42 -7.42
CA ALA A 98 -9.38 -28.53 -6.95
C ALA A 98 -9.94 -29.19 -5.68
N LEU A 99 -10.59 -28.42 -4.79
CA LEU A 99 -11.31 -28.94 -3.63
C LEU A 99 -12.60 -29.68 -4.01
N GLU A 100 -13.33 -29.20 -5.02
CA GLU A 100 -14.58 -29.81 -5.49
C GLU A 100 -14.37 -31.14 -6.24
N HIS A 101 -13.17 -31.37 -6.78
CA HIS A 101 -12.86 -32.50 -7.65
C HIS A 101 -11.73 -33.40 -7.10
N ASP A 102 -11.37 -33.28 -5.82
CA ASP A 102 -10.31 -34.07 -5.16
C ASP A 102 -8.96 -34.08 -5.91
N HIS A 103 -8.59 -32.95 -6.55
CA HIS A 103 -7.33 -32.84 -7.29
C HIS A 103 -6.10 -32.57 -6.38
N PHE A 104 -6.27 -32.57 -5.06
CA PHE A 104 -5.18 -32.54 -4.09
C PHE A 104 -4.88 -33.96 -3.59
N SER A 105 -4.46 -34.84 -4.50
CA SER A 105 -3.92 -36.17 -4.18
C SER A 105 -2.40 -36.16 -4.17
#